data_AF-A0A2T4HPI0-F1
#
_entry.id   AF-A0A2T4HPI0-F1
#
_cell.length_a   1.000
_cell.length_b   1.000
_cell.length_c   1.000
_cell.angle_alpha   90.00
_cell.angle_beta   90.00
_cell.angle_gamma   90.00
#
_symmetry.space_group_name_H-M   'P 1'
#
loop_
_entity.id
_entity.type
_entity.pdbx_description
1 polymer ?
#
loop_
_entity_poly.entity_id
_entity_poly.type
_entity_poly.pdbx_seq_one_letter_code
_entity_poly.pdbx_strand_id
1 'polypeptide(L)'
;MDDIELFRRMALAIAIGAAIGIERHWRERDEARGQRTAGLRTFTLIGMLGGAAGLIERDLTGQAAPTGLVLATFFLVLAGAVTLYQYRETQDEQSHSVTTVVAAMLTFALGALAMLGSMAVASAGGVALLTILSSREFLHRAMRRLRWAELRSAVILLALTFIVLPVVPADPIGPFGGISPARTLTLVIVLASISYGGYIAVRLLGSARGELVAGAVGGIVSSTAVTITNARRSATEAPDKASGEALAAGAVSAGAISFLRTALLVGTLASSLVPLLVAPLLAGAAVMIGYAAFLARRGAASHPEQRHKNPFELDSVVRMALLLVGVAFLAQAASQFFGDAGLLAISALSGLADVDAATVTVTGMMDRLAPQVAAQAIAVALFSNVAAKAVYAAVLGSAPFRLHMALASLMAAAATGAVLSLTTG
;
A
#
# COMPACT_ATOMS: atom_id res chain seq x y z
N MET A 1 14.22 44.28 13.95
CA MET A 1 12.91 43.72 13.53
C MET A 1 11.90 44.77 13.90
N ASP A 2 10.87 44.98 13.08
CA ASP A 2 9.75 45.84 13.49
C ASP A 2 8.98 45.21 14.66
N ASP A 3 8.41 46.03 15.54
CA ASP A 3 7.71 45.58 16.75
C ASP A 3 6.53 44.69 16.38
N ILE A 4 5.82 45.02 15.29
CA ILE A 4 4.69 44.24 14.78
C ILE A 4 5.12 42.80 14.42
N GLU A 5 6.29 42.64 13.79
CA GLU A 5 6.83 41.32 13.45
C GLU A 5 7.23 40.54 14.71
N LEU A 6 7.76 41.24 15.71
CA LEU A 6 8.16 40.65 16.99
C LEU A 6 6.96 40.10 17.77
N PHE A 7 5.87 40.88 17.83
CA PHE A 7 4.60 40.43 18.40
C PHE A 7 4.01 39.24 17.62
N ARG A 8 4.07 39.24 16.29
CA ARG A 8 3.58 38.12 15.46
C ARG A 8 4.32 36.82 15.73
N ARG A 9 5.66 36.87 15.83
CA ARG A 9 6.49 35.69 16.11
C ARG A 9 6.28 35.16 17.51
N MET A 10 6.20 36.05 18.50
CA MET A 10 5.88 35.66 19.87
C MET A 10 4.47 35.06 19.97
N ALA A 11 3.47 35.67 19.32
CA ALA A 11 2.12 35.15 19.25
C ALA A 11 2.07 33.76 18.61
N LEU A 12 2.86 33.52 17.56
CA LEU A 12 2.99 32.19 16.94
C LEU A 12 3.60 31.16 17.90
N ALA A 13 4.67 31.51 18.61
CA ALA A 13 5.29 30.63 19.60
C ALA A 13 4.30 30.24 20.72
N ILE A 14 3.53 31.21 21.21
CA ILE A 14 2.46 31.00 22.20
C ILE A 14 1.34 30.13 21.61
N ALA A 15 0.92 30.39 20.37
CA ALA A 15 -0.14 29.64 19.70
C ALA A 15 0.23 28.17 19.48
N ILE A 16 1.48 27.88 19.08
CA ILE A 16 1.99 26.51 18.97
C ILE A 16 1.93 25.81 20.33
N GLY A 17 2.43 26.46 21.39
CA GLY A 17 2.38 25.93 22.75
C GLY A 17 0.95 25.69 23.24
N ALA A 18 0.04 26.63 22.98
CA ALA A 18 -1.37 26.50 23.35
C ALA A 18 -2.04 25.33 22.62
N ALA A 19 -1.83 25.19 21.31
CA ALA A 19 -2.41 24.11 20.52
C ALA A 19 -1.98 22.72 21.01
N ILE A 20 -0.69 22.54 21.32
CA ILE A 20 -0.15 21.31 21.91
C ILE A 20 -0.73 21.09 23.32
N GLY A 21 -0.83 22.16 24.11
CA GLY A 21 -1.41 22.11 25.45
C GLY A 21 -2.90 21.73 25.47
N ILE A 22 -3.68 22.10 24.44
CA ILE A 22 -5.08 21.66 24.29
C ILE A 22 -5.15 20.14 24.13
N GLU A 23 -4.32 19.57 23.25
CA GLU A 23 -4.27 18.12 23.01
C GLU A 23 -3.93 17.35 24.29
N ARG A 24 -2.95 17.86 25.06
CA ARG A 24 -2.55 17.27 26.34
C ARG A 24 -3.64 17.37 27.39
N HIS A 25 -4.24 18.54 27.55
CA HIS A 25 -5.34 18.72 28.48
C HIS A 25 -6.56 17.85 28.14
N TRP A 26 -6.86 17.68 26.85
CA TRP A 26 -7.96 16.83 26.40
C TRP A 26 -7.74 15.35 26.74
N ARG A 27 -6.48 14.89 26.78
CA ARG A 27 -6.14 13.50 27.16
C ARG A 27 -6.26 13.26 28.66
N GLU A 28 -5.75 14.19 29.45
CA GLU A 28 -5.69 14.10 30.92
C GLU A 28 -7.03 14.53 31.57
N ARG A 29 -8.10 14.70 30.77
CA ARG A 29 -9.38 15.22 31.26
C ARG A 29 -10.08 14.27 32.24
N ASP A 30 -9.89 12.97 32.03
CA ASP A 30 -10.53 11.89 32.79
C ASP A 30 -9.67 11.45 34.00
N GLU A 31 -8.48 12.03 34.18
CA GLU A 31 -7.59 11.80 35.33
C GLU A 31 -8.03 12.62 36.56
N ALA A 32 -7.73 12.11 37.76
CA ALA A 32 -8.19 12.70 39.01
C ALA A 32 -7.63 14.13 39.20
N ARG A 33 -8.43 15.00 39.83
CA ARG A 33 -8.00 16.38 40.15
C ARG A 33 -6.75 16.34 41.04
N GLY A 34 -5.61 16.79 40.49
CA GLY A 34 -4.31 16.80 41.16
C GLY A 34 -3.22 16.00 40.43
N GLN A 35 -3.60 15.10 39.53
CA GLN A 35 -2.69 14.26 38.72
C GLN A 35 -2.44 14.83 37.31
N ARG A 36 -2.88 16.07 37.03
CA ARG A 36 -2.80 16.67 35.70
C ARG A 36 -1.41 17.29 35.50
N THR A 37 -0.55 16.52 34.85
CA THR A 37 0.90 16.68 34.79
C THR A 37 1.33 17.92 33.98
N ALA A 38 0.69 18.18 32.83
CA ALA A 38 1.08 19.30 31.96
C ALA A 38 -0.01 19.63 30.91
N GLY A 39 -0.97 20.47 31.30
CA GLY A 39 -2.07 20.88 30.42
C GLY A 39 -1.79 22.11 29.54
N LEU A 40 -2.87 22.78 29.14
CA LEU A 40 -2.89 23.99 28.31
C LEU A 40 -1.84 25.03 28.74
N ARG A 41 -1.85 25.41 30.02
CA ARG A 41 -1.00 26.49 30.55
C ARG A 41 0.48 26.14 30.44
N THR A 42 0.88 24.93 30.83
CA THR A 42 2.28 24.49 30.84
C THR A 42 2.87 24.56 29.43
N PHE A 43 2.22 23.96 28.44
CA PHE A 43 2.72 23.99 27.06
C PHE A 43 2.66 25.37 26.40
N THR A 44 1.66 26.19 26.75
CA THR A 44 1.60 27.60 26.31
C THR A 44 2.82 28.38 26.80
N LEU A 45 3.16 28.20 28.09
CA LEU A 45 4.33 28.82 28.71
C LEU A 45 5.64 28.26 28.16
N ILE A 46 5.71 26.97 27.82
CA ILE A 46 6.89 26.37 27.18
C ILE A 46 7.13 26.97 25.79
N GLY A 47 6.06 27.14 24.98
CA GLY A 47 6.15 27.81 23.68
C GLY A 47 6.61 29.26 23.81
N MET A 48 6.02 29.99 24.77
CA MET A 48 6.44 31.35 25.13
C MET A 48 7.90 31.41 25.58
N LEU A 49 8.34 30.47 26.43
CA LEU A 49 9.71 30.38 26.92
C LEU A 49 10.70 30.16 25.77
N GLY A 50 10.35 29.30 24.80
CA GLY A 50 11.13 29.11 23.58
C GLY A 50 11.25 30.39 22.75
N GLY A 51 10.13 31.09 22.54
CA GLY A 51 10.12 32.38 21.84
C GLY A 51 10.94 33.45 22.56
N ALA A 52 10.84 33.53 23.89
CA ALA A 52 11.60 34.46 24.71
C ALA A 52 13.10 34.14 24.70
N ALA A 53 13.47 32.86 24.82
CA ALA A 53 14.87 32.43 24.70
C ALA A 53 15.44 32.77 23.32
N GLY A 54 14.66 32.59 22.24
CA GLY A 54 15.06 33.00 20.90
C GLY A 54 15.23 34.51 20.74
N LEU A 55 14.39 35.32 21.38
CA LEU A 55 14.52 36.78 21.39
C LEU A 55 15.78 37.22 22.16
N ILE A 56 16.01 36.66 23.34
CA ILE A 56 17.19 36.98 24.17
C ILE A 56 18.48 36.58 23.44
N GLU A 57 18.51 35.39 22.84
CA GLU A 57 19.64 34.91 22.03
C GLU A 57 19.96 35.89 20.90
N ARG A 58 18.94 36.33 20.15
CA ARG A 58 19.10 37.30 19.05
C ARG A 58 19.76 38.60 19.52
N ASP A 59 19.32 39.14 20.66
CA ASP A 59 19.79 40.44 21.15
C ASP A 59 21.22 40.35 21.73
N LEU A 60 21.58 39.20 22.32
CA LEU A 60 22.92 38.96 22.87
C LEU A 60 23.96 38.56 21.81
N THR A 61 23.56 37.83 20.76
CA THR A 61 24.47 37.39 19.69
C THR A 61 25.07 38.57 18.92
N GLY A 62 24.42 39.75 18.93
CA GLY A 62 24.94 40.98 18.37
C GLY A 62 26.24 41.51 19.03
N GLN A 63 26.66 40.95 20.17
CA GLN A 63 27.78 41.44 21.00
C GLN A 63 28.97 40.46 21.09
N ALA A 64 29.19 39.62 20.07
CA ALA A 64 30.29 38.64 19.99
C ALA A 64 30.20 37.44 20.97
N ALA A 65 29.01 37.18 21.52
CA ALA A 65 28.74 35.97 22.29
C ALA A 65 28.71 34.72 21.37
N PRO A 66 29.11 33.53 21.87
CA PRO A 66 28.97 32.28 21.12
C PRO A 66 27.50 31.99 20.81
N THR A 67 27.16 31.90 19.54
CA THR A 67 25.79 31.68 19.06
C THR A 67 25.24 30.35 19.56
N GLY A 68 24.05 30.37 20.17
CA GLY A 68 23.30 29.21 20.63
C GLY A 68 23.46 28.87 22.12
N LEU A 69 24.31 29.57 22.88
CA LEU A 69 24.51 29.27 24.30
C LEU A 69 23.26 29.54 25.15
N VAL A 70 22.52 30.62 24.87
CA VAL A 70 21.32 30.95 25.65
C VAL A 70 20.25 29.92 25.38
N LEU A 71 20.00 29.61 24.10
CA LEU A 71 19.07 28.55 23.70
C LEU A 71 19.41 27.20 24.32
N ALA A 72 20.67 26.78 24.25
CA ALA A 72 21.13 25.52 24.82
C ALA A 72 20.92 25.49 26.34
N THR A 73 21.20 26.60 27.04
CA THR A 73 21.03 26.70 28.49
C THR A 73 19.55 26.60 28.87
N PHE A 74 18.67 27.39 28.25
CA PHE A 74 17.23 27.32 28.50
C PHE A 74 16.66 25.94 28.16
N PHE A 75 17.12 25.32 27.06
CA PHE A 75 16.70 23.99 26.66
C PHE A 75 17.12 22.92 27.67
N LEU A 76 18.37 22.94 28.13
CA LEU A 76 18.87 21.97 29.12
C LEU A 76 18.17 22.12 30.47
N VAL A 77 17.93 23.36 30.92
CA VAL A 77 17.19 23.63 32.17
C VAL A 77 15.75 23.12 32.05
N LEU A 78 15.07 23.42 30.94
CA LEU A 78 13.72 22.94 30.70
C LEU A 78 13.67 21.41 30.62
N ALA A 79 14.55 20.80 29.83
CA ALA A 79 14.63 19.35 29.69
C ALA A 79 14.88 18.68 31.04
N GLY A 80 15.85 19.17 31.81
CA GLY A 80 16.14 18.68 33.16
C GLY A 80 14.94 18.79 34.10
N ALA A 81 14.26 19.95 34.12
CA ALA A 81 13.08 20.16 34.96
C ALA A 81 11.92 19.22 34.59
N VAL A 82 11.60 19.10 33.29
CA VAL A 82 10.51 18.24 32.81
C VAL A 82 10.84 16.77 33.02
N THR A 83 12.08 16.33 32.79
CA THR A 83 12.53 14.96 33.06
C THR A 83 12.48 14.62 34.54
N LEU A 84 12.95 15.52 35.42
CA LEU A 84 12.91 15.30 36.88
C LEU A 84 11.47 15.20 37.39
N TYR A 85 10.59 16.05 36.88
CA TYR A 85 9.17 16.04 37.23
C TYR A 85 8.52 14.72 36.78
N GLN A 86 8.71 14.33 35.52
CA GLN A 86 8.21 13.06 34.97
C GLN A 86 8.77 11.84 35.71
N TYR A 87 10.05 11.85 36.08
CA TYR A 87 10.64 10.75 36.83
C TYR A 87 9.94 10.54 38.18
N ARG A 88 9.59 11.62 38.89
CA ARG A 88 8.83 11.53 40.15
C ARG A 88 7.42 11.00 39.93
N GLU A 89 6.72 11.48 38.91
CA GLU A 89 5.35 11.05 38.58
C GLU A 89 5.29 9.57 38.19
N THR A 90 6.27 9.08 37.43
CA THR A 90 6.32 7.67 37.02
C THR A 90 6.47 6.70 38.19
N GLN A 91 6.99 7.14 39.35
CA GLN A 91 7.06 6.32 40.55
C GLN A 91 5.70 6.21 41.26
N ASP A 92 4.85 7.22 41.13
CA ASP A 92 3.53 7.26 41.77
C ASP A 92 2.44 6.58 40.92
N GLU A 93 2.56 6.58 39.57
CA GLU A 93 1.43 6.20 38.70
C GLU A 93 1.65 4.98 37.78
N GLN A 94 2.81 4.31 37.82
CA GLN A 94 3.17 3.19 36.92
C GLN A 94 2.90 3.45 35.41
N SER A 95 2.84 4.72 35.01
CA SER A 95 2.67 5.12 33.62
C SER A 95 4.05 5.54 33.08
N HIS A 96 4.48 4.92 31.97
CA HIS A 96 5.78 5.18 31.37
C HIS A 96 5.59 5.75 29.95
N SER A 97 5.54 7.08 29.81
CA SER A 97 5.48 7.74 28.50
C SER A 97 6.48 8.88 28.39
N VAL A 98 7.62 8.61 27.74
CA VAL A 98 8.66 9.59 27.39
C VAL A 98 8.14 10.68 26.42
N THR A 99 7.02 10.42 25.76
CA THR A 99 6.40 11.31 24.76
C THR A 99 6.11 12.72 25.30
N THR A 100 5.84 12.88 26.60
CA THR A 100 5.56 14.19 27.20
C THR A 100 6.83 15.04 27.33
N VAL A 101 7.94 14.41 27.72
CA VAL A 101 9.27 15.06 27.76
C VAL A 101 9.66 15.54 26.38
N VAL A 102 9.57 14.66 25.37
CA VAL A 102 9.92 14.98 23.98
C VAL A 102 9.00 16.08 23.42
N ALA A 103 7.70 16.05 23.72
CA ALA A 103 6.78 17.09 23.28
C ALA A 103 7.10 18.46 23.89
N ALA A 104 7.46 18.52 25.18
CA ALA A 104 7.88 19.77 25.83
C ALA A 104 9.14 20.34 25.17
N MET A 105 10.14 19.50 24.93
CA MET A 105 11.39 19.88 24.24
C MET A 105 11.12 20.40 22.83
N LEU A 106 10.27 19.72 22.05
CA LEU A 106 9.90 20.16 20.71
C LEU A 106 9.06 21.44 20.72
N THR A 107 8.18 21.62 21.70
CA THR A 107 7.37 22.85 21.84
C THR A 107 8.27 24.06 22.08
N PHE A 108 9.27 23.92 22.96
CA PHE A 108 10.27 24.96 23.18
C PHE A 108 11.08 25.24 21.91
N ALA A 109 11.57 24.18 21.24
CA ALA A 109 12.37 24.33 20.02
C ALA A 109 11.59 25.02 18.90
N LEU A 110 10.30 24.69 18.73
CA LEU A 110 9.41 25.33 17.77
C LEU A 110 9.10 26.78 18.14
N GLY A 111 8.97 27.10 19.44
CA GLY A 111 8.85 28.49 19.91
C GLY A 111 10.09 29.31 19.59
N ALA A 112 11.28 28.76 19.80
CA ALA A 112 12.55 29.39 19.43
C ALA A 112 12.69 29.55 17.90
N LEU A 113 12.31 28.52 17.13
CA LEU A 113 12.27 28.56 15.66
C LEU A 113 11.29 29.59 15.12
N ALA A 114 10.13 29.79 15.77
CA ALA A 114 9.18 30.84 15.40
C ALA A 114 9.81 32.24 15.53
N MET A 115 10.68 32.43 16.53
CA MET A 115 11.34 33.71 16.79
C MET A 115 12.55 33.95 15.89
N LEU A 116 13.44 32.96 15.75
CA LEU A 116 14.72 33.10 15.05
C LEU A 116 14.67 32.67 13.58
N GLY A 117 13.76 31.76 13.22
CA GLY A 117 13.71 31.12 11.92
C GLY A 117 12.52 31.54 11.06
N SER A 118 12.07 30.60 10.23
CA SER A 118 10.89 30.75 9.38
C SER A 118 9.61 30.44 10.15
N MET A 119 8.69 31.41 10.23
CA MET A 119 7.36 31.23 10.82
C MET A 119 6.59 30.09 10.13
N ALA A 120 6.77 29.88 8.82
CA ALA A 120 6.12 28.81 8.08
C ALA A 120 6.64 27.43 8.50
N VAL A 121 7.94 27.28 8.75
CA VAL A 121 8.52 26.02 9.21
C VAL A 121 8.12 25.74 10.66
N ALA A 122 8.12 26.77 11.52
CA ALA A 122 7.68 26.64 12.91
C ALA A 122 6.19 26.27 13.02
N SER A 123 5.33 26.91 12.23
CA SER A 123 3.89 26.58 12.20
C SER A 123 3.64 25.18 11.63
N ALA A 124 4.29 24.80 10.52
CA ALA A 124 4.18 23.46 9.95
C ALA A 124 4.68 22.39 10.92
N GLY A 125 5.81 22.63 11.61
CA GLY A 125 6.35 21.74 12.64
C GLY A 125 5.42 21.62 13.85
N GLY A 126 4.81 22.72 14.30
CA GLY A 126 3.82 22.73 15.37
C GLY A 126 2.57 21.93 15.03
N VAL A 127 2.03 22.11 13.82
CA VAL A 127 0.90 21.31 13.32
C VAL A 127 1.28 19.83 13.20
N ALA A 128 2.45 19.51 12.63
CA ALA A 128 2.92 18.14 12.51
C ALA A 128 3.05 17.44 13.88
N LEU A 129 3.63 18.13 14.87
CA LEU A 129 3.72 17.63 16.24
C LEU A 129 2.33 17.40 16.83
N LEU A 130 1.41 18.36 16.71
CA LEU A 130 0.03 18.23 17.18
C LEU A 130 -0.70 17.04 16.51
N THR A 131 -0.52 16.85 15.21
CA THR A 131 -1.10 15.73 14.45
C THR A 131 -0.55 14.38 14.94
N ILE A 132 0.76 14.27 15.15
CA ILE A 132 1.38 13.05 15.68
C ILE A 132 0.85 12.76 17.07
N LEU A 133 0.83 13.77 17.94
CA LEU A 133 0.35 13.63 19.30
C LEU A 133 -1.10 13.19 19.30
N SER A 134 -2.01 13.90 18.62
CA SER A 134 -3.45 13.57 18.57
C SER A 134 -3.76 12.19 17.99
N SER A 135 -2.88 11.64 17.12
CA SER A 135 -3.09 10.34 16.46
C SER A 135 -2.82 9.11 17.33
N ARG A 136 -2.31 9.25 18.56
CA ARG A 136 -1.94 8.11 19.45
C ARG A 136 -2.99 7.00 19.52
N GLU A 137 -4.25 7.36 19.77
CA GLU A 137 -5.33 6.38 19.98
C GLU A 137 -5.65 5.61 18.70
N PHE A 138 -5.62 6.31 17.56
CA PHE A 138 -5.75 5.69 16.24
C PHE A 138 -4.59 4.74 15.97
N LEU A 139 -3.35 5.18 16.21
CA LEU A 139 -2.15 4.36 16.04
C LEU A 139 -2.16 3.13 16.95
N HIS A 140 -2.59 3.28 18.21
CA HIS A 140 -2.66 2.16 19.15
C HIS A 140 -3.75 1.15 18.77
N ARG A 141 -4.94 1.64 18.35
CA ARG A 141 -5.99 0.77 17.81
C ARG A 141 -5.57 0.09 16.51
N ALA A 142 -4.86 0.78 15.63
CA ALA A 142 -4.31 0.20 14.40
C ALA A 142 -3.30 -0.90 14.72
N MET A 143 -2.36 -0.64 15.64
CA MET A 143 -1.37 -1.61 16.12
C MET A 143 -2.01 -2.86 16.74
N ARG A 144 -3.10 -2.70 17.52
CA ARG A 144 -3.84 -3.84 18.07
C ARG A 144 -4.57 -4.68 17.02
N ARG A 145 -4.86 -4.11 15.85
CA ARG A 145 -5.51 -4.81 14.73
C ARG A 145 -4.50 -5.42 13.76
N LEU A 146 -3.27 -4.95 13.72
CA LEU A 146 -2.21 -5.47 12.85
C LEU A 146 -1.72 -6.84 13.32
N ARG A 147 -1.65 -7.80 12.39
CA ARG A 147 -1.02 -9.11 12.64
C ARG A 147 0.48 -9.00 12.37
N TRP A 148 1.29 -9.80 13.08
CA TRP A 148 2.74 -9.81 12.90
C TRP A 148 3.16 -10.04 11.43
N ALA A 149 2.47 -10.94 10.74
CA ALA A 149 2.73 -11.21 9.33
C ALA A 149 2.54 -9.94 8.47
N GLU A 150 1.53 -9.12 8.74
CA GLU A 150 1.21 -7.92 7.95
C GLU A 150 2.23 -6.82 8.19
N LEU A 151 2.59 -6.61 9.46
CA LEU A 151 3.66 -5.70 9.82
C LEU A 151 4.97 -6.09 9.12
N ARG A 152 5.31 -7.38 9.13
CA ARG A 152 6.46 -7.92 8.40
C ARG A 152 6.38 -7.60 6.91
N SER A 153 5.23 -7.83 6.27
CA SER A 153 5.02 -7.51 4.84
C SER A 153 5.19 -6.03 4.53
N ALA A 154 4.61 -5.15 5.36
CA ALA A 154 4.74 -3.71 5.21
C ALA A 154 6.21 -3.26 5.37
N VAL A 155 6.92 -3.80 6.35
CA VAL A 155 8.35 -3.50 6.57
C VAL A 155 9.20 -3.99 5.40
N ILE A 156 8.94 -5.18 4.84
CA ILE A 156 9.65 -5.67 3.65
C ILE A 156 9.38 -4.75 2.46
N LEU A 157 8.12 -4.36 2.22
CA LEU A 157 7.77 -3.44 1.13
C LEU A 157 8.44 -2.07 1.28
N LEU A 158 8.48 -1.53 2.51
CA LEU A 158 9.21 -0.30 2.83
C LEU A 158 10.72 -0.47 2.61
N ALA A 159 11.31 -1.58 3.03
CA ALA A 159 12.73 -1.85 2.81
C ALA A 159 13.06 -1.97 1.32
N LEU A 160 12.23 -2.67 0.54
CA LEU A 160 12.40 -2.75 -0.92
C LEU A 160 12.34 -1.35 -1.57
N THR A 161 11.42 -0.51 -1.12
CA THR A 161 11.20 0.83 -1.70
C THR A 161 12.27 1.85 -1.28
N PHE A 162 12.61 1.91 0.00
CA PHE A 162 13.45 2.97 0.55
C PHE A 162 14.91 2.58 0.76
N ILE A 163 15.22 1.27 0.79
CA ILE A 163 16.60 0.77 1.02
C ILE A 163 17.13 0.10 -0.25
N VAL A 164 16.39 -0.85 -0.82
CA VAL A 164 16.89 -1.65 -1.94
C VAL A 164 16.81 -0.87 -3.26
N LEU A 165 15.66 -0.28 -3.58
CA LEU A 165 15.45 0.42 -4.85
C LEU A 165 16.49 1.53 -5.13
N PRO A 166 16.89 2.39 -4.17
CA PRO A 166 17.93 3.40 -4.41
C PRO A 166 19.34 2.83 -4.66
N VAL A 167 19.61 1.61 -4.19
CA VAL A 167 20.93 0.96 -4.32
C VAL A 167 21.04 0.17 -5.63
N VAL A 168 19.91 -0.26 -6.19
CA VAL A 168 19.88 -1.12 -7.37
C VAL A 168 20.16 -0.30 -8.64
N PRO A 169 21.07 -0.76 -9.52
CA PRO A 169 21.42 -0.04 -10.74
C PRO A 169 20.22 0.08 -11.70
N ALA A 170 20.10 1.24 -12.33
CA ALA A 170 19.05 1.52 -13.30
C ALA A 170 19.37 1.01 -14.70
N ASP A 171 20.65 0.86 -15.03
CA ASP A 171 21.09 0.45 -16.36
C ASP A 171 20.67 -1.00 -16.66
N PRO A 172 20.19 -1.29 -17.89
CA PRO A 172 19.90 -2.66 -18.31
C PRO A 172 21.15 -3.54 -18.28
N ILE A 173 21.04 -4.72 -17.67
CA ILE A 173 22.13 -5.70 -17.59
C ILE A 173 21.72 -6.97 -18.34
N GLY A 174 22.62 -7.54 -19.16
CA GLY A 174 22.41 -8.81 -19.86
C GLY A 174 22.27 -8.69 -21.39
N PRO A 175 22.20 -9.83 -22.11
CA PRO A 175 22.08 -9.86 -23.57
C PRO A 175 20.69 -9.38 -24.04
N PHE A 176 20.52 -9.19 -25.35
CA PHE A 176 19.26 -8.79 -26.02
C PHE A 176 18.72 -7.39 -25.65
N GLY A 177 19.58 -6.50 -25.17
CA GLY A 177 19.19 -5.14 -24.74
C GLY A 177 18.98 -5.00 -23.23
N GLY A 178 19.21 -6.08 -22.48
CA GLY A 178 19.31 -6.11 -21.02
C GLY A 178 17.99 -5.89 -20.28
N ILE A 179 17.94 -6.34 -19.03
CA ILE A 179 16.83 -6.10 -18.11
C ILE A 179 17.32 -5.10 -17.07
N SER A 180 16.57 -4.01 -16.87
CA SER A 180 16.89 -3.02 -15.84
C SER A 180 16.46 -3.55 -14.47
N PRO A 181 17.42 -3.81 -13.54
CA PRO A 181 17.09 -4.32 -12.22
C PRO A 181 16.19 -3.37 -11.43
N ALA A 182 16.43 -2.05 -11.51
CA ALA A 182 15.61 -1.06 -10.83
C ALA A 182 14.18 -1.00 -11.39
N ARG A 183 14.01 -1.08 -12.73
CA ARG A 183 12.66 -1.13 -13.33
C ARG A 183 11.91 -2.39 -12.91
N THR A 184 12.54 -3.57 -12.99
CA THR A 184 11.91 -4.82 -12.56
C THR A 184 11.54 -4.77 -11.07
N LEU A 185 12.42 -4.24 -10.23
CA LEU A 185 12.15 -4.10 -8.81
C LEU A 185 10.97 -3.12 -8.54
N THR A 186 10.90 -2.02 -9.28
CA THR A 186 9.78 -1.06 -9.18
C THR A 186 8.45 -1.74 -9.50
N LEU A 187 8.42 -2.56 -10.55
CA LEU A 187 7.24 -3.31 -10.96
C LEU A 187 6.85 -4.38 -9.93
N VAL A 188 7.82 -5.06 -9.34
CA VAL A 188 7.60 -5.96 -8.20
C VAL A 188 6.99 -5.21 -7.02
N ILE A 189 7.49 -4.03 -6.68
CA ILE A 189 6.97 -3.19 -5.58
C ILE A 189 5.53 -2.73 -5.87
N VAL A 190 5.21 -2.35 -7.11
CA VAL A 190 3.85 -1.95 -7.51
C VAL A 190 2.89 -3.13 -7.36
N LEU A 191 3.24 -4.29 -7.91
CA LEU A 191 2.42 -5.49 -7.83
C LEU A 191 2.19 -5.93 -6.37
N ALA A 192 3.27 -5.91 -5.59
CA ALA A 192 3.26 -6.16 -4.15
C ALA A 192 2.32 -5.23 -3.38
N SER A 193 2.38 -3.93 -3.68
CA SER A 193 1.58 -2.91 -3.03
C SER A 193 0.09 -3.11 -3.31
N ILE A 194 -0.26 -3.44 -4.57
CA ILE A 194 -1.64 -3.74 -4.96
C ILE A 194 -2.15 -4.99 -4.24
N SER A 195 -1.36 -6.07 -4.20
CA SER A 195 -1.73 -7.30 -3.51
C SER A 195 -1.84 -7.11 -1.99
N TYR A 196 -0.91 -6.39 -1.36
CA TYR A 196 -0.95 -6.11 0.08
C TYR A 196 -2.12 -5.19 0.43
N GLY A 197 -2.32 -4.11 -0.33
CA GLY A 197 -3.43 -3.17 -0.14
C GLY A 197 -4.79 -3.85 -0.28
N GLY A 198 -4.95 -4.70 -1.30
CA GLY A 198 -6.18 -5.46 -1.47
C GLY A 198 -6.40 -6.51 -0.37
N TYR A 199 -5.35 -7.19 0.11
CA TYR A 199 -5.44 -8.10 1.25
C TYR A 199 -5.93 -7.36 2.51
N ILE A 200 -5.37 -6.18 2.80
CA ILE A 200 -5.77 -5.35 3.93
C ILE A 200 -7.21 -4.84 3.75
N ALA A 201 -7.58 -4.38 2.56
CA ALA A 201 -8.93 -3.86 2.27
C ALA A 201 -10.00 -4.92 2.57
N VAL A 202 -9.83 -6.13 2.06
CA VAL A 202 -10.78 -7.21 2.34
C VAL A 202 -10.75 -7.62 3.82
N ARG A 203 -9.57 -7.74 4.42
CA ARG A 203 -9.49 -8.08 5.85
C ARG A 203 -10.24 -7.06 6.72
N LEU A 204 -10.13 -5.76 6.41
CA LEU A 204 -10.82 -4.69 7.12
C LEU A 204 -12.34 -4.70 6.88
N LEU A 205 -12.79 -5.16 5.72
CA LEU A 205 -14.21 -5.38 5.41
C LEU A 205 -14.86 -6.52 6.23
N GLY A 206 -14.06 -7.28 7.00
CA GLY A 206 -14.54 -8.26 7.97
C GLY A 206 -14.89 -9.62 7.35
N SER A 207 -15.29 -10.57 8.21
CA SER A 207 -15.54 -11.99 7.88
C SER A 207 -16.32 -12.15 6.57
N ALA A 208 -15.59 -12.52 5.51
CA ALA A 208 -16.10 -12.80 4.19
C ALA A 208 -17.19 -13.88 4.28
N ARG A 209 -18.46 -13.48 4.11
CA ARG A 209 -19.58 -14.42 4.06
C ARG A 209 -19.63 -15.04 2.67
N GLY A 210 -18.99 -16.18 2.49
CA GLY A 210 -19.16 -17.05 1.33
C GLY A 210 -17.97 -17.09 0.34
N GLU A 211 -17.94 -18.16 -0.46
CA GLU A 211 -16.86 -18.48 -1.41
C GLU A 211 -16.62 -17.38 -2.45
N LEU A 212 -17.62 -16.58 -2.82
CA LEU A 212 -17.44 -15.42 -3.70
C LEU A 212 -16.47 -14.40 -3.11
N VAL A 213 -16.66 -14.02 -1.85
CA VAL A 213 -15.81 -13.01 -1.21
C VAL A 213 -14.44 -13.61 -0.92
N ALA A 214 -14.38 -14.85 -0.42
CA ALA A 214 -13.11 -15.56 -0.20
C ALA A 214 -12.27 -15.68 -1.48
N GLY A 215 -12.91 -16.04 -2.59
CA GLY A 215 -12.28 -16.09 -3.90
C GLY A 215 -11.79 -14.73 -4.38
N ALA A 216 -12.54 -13.67 -4.12
CA ALA A 216 -12.09 -12.31 -4.39
C ALA A 216 -10.82 -11.99 -3.57
N VAL A 217 -10.81 -12.26 -2.25
CA VAL A 217 -9.61 -12.03 -1.42
C VAL A 217 -8.41 -12.82 -1.91
N GLY A 218 -8.62 -14.12 -2.17
CA GLY A 218 -7.57 -15.00 -2.63
C GLY A 218 -7.07 -14.57 -4.02
N GLY A 219 -7.95 -14.05 -4.87
CA GLY A 219 -7.63 -13.52 -6.18
C GLY A 219 -6.70 -12.30 -6.14
N ILE A 220 -6.77 -11.50 -5.07
CA ILE A 220 -5.83 -10.39 -4.82
C ILE A 220 -4.40 -10.90 -4.66
N VAL A 221 -4.24 -12.10 -4.11
CA VAL A 221 -2.94 -12.76 -3.94
C VAL A 221 -2.57 -13.53 -5.21
N SER A 222 -3.41 -14.49 -5.61
CA SER A 222 -3.22 -15.29 -6.82
C SER A 222 -4.55 -15.91 -7.24
N SER A 223 -5.10 -15.44 -8.36
CA SER A 223 -6.33 -16.01 -8.92
C SER A 223 -6.11 -17.45 -9.41
N THR A 224 -4.91 -17.78 -9.90
CA THR A 224 -4.54 -19.14 -10.33
C THR A 224 -4.55 -20.12 -9.14
N ALA A 225 -3.98 -19.72 -7.99
CA ALA A 225 -4.00 -20.54 -6.79
C ALA A 225 -5.43 -20.79 -6.28
N VAL A 226 -6.30 -19.77 -6.32
CA VAL A 226 -7.71 -19.91 -5.97
C VAL A 226 -8.42 -20.87 -6.92
N THR A 227 -8.22 -20.75 -8.24
CA THR A 227 -8.82 -21.66 -9.22
C THR A 227 -8.43 -23.10 -8.95
N ILE A 228 -7.14 -23.40 -8.76
CA ILE A 228 -6.66 -24.77 -8.51
C ILE A 228 -7.18 -25.31 -7.17
N THR A 229 -7.14 -24.50 -6.11
CA THR A 229 -7.58 -24.92 -4.78
C THR A 229 -9.08 -25.18 -4.76
N ASN A 230 -9.89 -24.28 -5.32
CA ASN A 230 -11.34 -24.46 -5.40
C ASN A 230 -11.73 -25.59 -6.35
N ALA A 231 -10.98 -25.82 -7.44
CA ALA A 231 -11.18 -26.97 -8.31
C ALA A 231 -11.01 -28.27 -7.53
N ARG A 232 -9.87 -28.45 -6.84
CA ARG A 232 -9.61 -29.65 -6.03
C ARG A 232 -10.67 -29.85 -4.94
N ARG A 233 -10.98 -28.80 -4.18
CA ARG A 233 -12.05 -28.83 -3.15
C ARG A 233 -13.40 -29.21 -3.75
N SER A 234 -13.70 -28.72 -4.96
CA SER A 234 -14.96 -29.05 -5.63
C SER A 234 -15.08 -30.53 -6.00
N ALA A 235 -13.94 -31.22 -6.17
CA ALA A 235 -13.89 -32.64 -6.50
C ALA A 235 -13.84 -33.54 -5.26
N THR A 236 -13.25 -33.08 -4.15
CA THR A 236 -13.01 -33.91 -2.95
C THR A 236 -13.94 -33.62 -1.78
N GLU A 237 -14.37 -32.37 -1.60
CA GLU A 237 -15.08 -31.89 -0.39
C GLU A 237 -16.53 -31.46 -0.67
N ALA A 238 -16.92 -31.33 -1.95
CA ALA A 238 -18.22 -30.81 -2.36
C ALA A 238 -19.06 -31.90 -3.06
N PRO A 239 -19.77 -32.76 -2.31
CA PRO A 239 -20.57 -33.84 -2.89
C PRO A 239 -21.78 -33.31 -3.69
N ASP A 240 -22.28 -32.12 -3.36
CA ASP A 240 -23.50 -31.56 -3.95
C ASP A 240 -23.24 -30.39 -4.91
N LYS A 241 -24.13 -30.26 -5.90
CA LYS A 241 -24.07 -29.23 -6.96
C LYS A 241 -23.94 -27.81 -6.41
N ALA A 242 -24.65 -27.47 -5.33
CA ALA A 242 -24.64 -26.14 -4.73
C ALA A 242 -23.27 -25.75 -4.17
N SER A 243 -22.53 -26.71 -3.60
CA SER A 243 -21.17 -26.49 -3.08
C SER A 243 -20.16 -26.31 -4.21
N GLY A 244 -20.31 -27.05 -5.31
CA GLY A 244 -19.51 -26.84 -6.53
C GLY A 244 -19.75 -25.48 -7.18
N GLU A 245 -20.99 -25.00 -7.21
CA GLU A 245 -21.36 -23.67 -7.71
C GLU A 245 -20.81 -22.55 -6.83
N ALA A 246 -20.83 -22.70 -5.51
CA ALA A 246 -20.24 -21.74 -4.57
C ALA A 246 -18.71 -21.62 -4.77
N LEU A 247 -18.01 -22.76 -4.88
CA LEU A 247 -16.57 -22.78 -5.14
C LEU A 247 -16.23 -22.16 -6.51
N ALA A 248 -17.07 -22.40 -7.52
CA ALA A 248 -16.95 -21.76 -8.83
C ALA A 248 -17.16 -20.25 -8.73
N ALA A 249 -18.14 -19.77 -7.95
CA ALA A 249 -18.35 -18.34 -7.70
C ALA A 249 -17.08 -17.67 -7.15
N GLY A 250 -16.38 -18.34 -6.23
CA GLY A 250 -15.08 -17.89 -5.72
C GLY A 250 -13.96 -17.89 -6.76
N ALA A 251 -13.86 -18.94 -7.57
CA ALA A 251 -12.84 -18.98 -8.62
C ALA A 251 -13.08 -17.92 -9.72
N VAL A 252 -14.35 -17.68 -10.06
CA VAL A 252 -14.75 -16.65 -11.03
C VAL A 252 -14.54 -15.25 -10.47
N SER A 253 -14.86 -15.00 -9.19
CA SER A 253 -14.57 -13.70 -8.56
C SER A 253 -13.07 -13.42 -8.48
N ALA A 254 -12.25 -14.43 -8.23
CA ALA A 254 -10.80 -14.34 -8.30
C ALA A 254 -10.33 -13.97 -9.72
N GLY A 255 -10.94 -14.57 -10.74
CA GLY A 255 -10.69 -14.24 -12.15
C GLY A 255 -11.00 -12.78 -12.46
N ALA A 256 -12.14 -12.24 -12.00
CA ALA A 256 -12.50 -10.84 -12.17
C ALA A 256 -11.43 -9.88 -11.63
N ILE A 257 -10.80 -10.24 -10.50
CA ILE A 257 -9.75 -9.42 -9.89
C ILE A 257 -8.48 -9.39 -10.74
N SER A 258 -8.14 -10.48 -11.45
CA SER A 258 -7.05 -10.43 -12.42
C SER A 258 -7.32 -9.44 -13.55
N PHE A 259 -8.56 -9.35 -14.06
CA PHE A 259 -8.93 -8.35 -15.06
C PHE A 259 -8.83 -6.93 -14.49
N LEU A 260 -9.39 -6.69 -13.29
CA LEU A 260 -9.31 -5.39 -12.62
C LEU A 260 -7.87 -4.96 -12.35
N ARG A 261 -7.03 -5.89 -11.90
CA ARG A 261 -5.61 -5.63 -11.66
C ARG A 261 -4.87 -5.33 -12.94
N THR A 262 -5.12 -6.10 -14.01
CA THR A 262 -4.54 -5.83 -15.32
C THR A 262 -4.93 -4.42 -15.80
N ALA A 263 -6.20 -4.02 -15.62
CA ALA A 263 -6.67 -2.68 -15.98
C ALA A 263 -5.97 -1.58 -15.16
N LEU A 264 -5.77 -1.82 -13.86
CA LEU A 264 -5.04 -0.91 -12.98
C LEU A 264 -3.56 -0.80 -13.37
N LEU A 265 -2.90 -1.92 -13.69
CA LEU A 265 -1.50 -1.95 -14.14
C LEU A 265 -1.35 -1.18 -15.46
N VAL A 266 -2.25 -1.41 -16.43
CA VAL A 266 -2.28 -0.66 -17.69
C VAL A 266 -2.47 0.83 -17.43
N GLY A 267 -3.46 1.20 -16.60
CA GLY A 267 -3.76 2.60 -16.30
C GLY A 267 -2.66 3.35 -15.56
N THR A 268 -1.84 2.65 -14.78
CA THR A 268 -0.75 3.26 -13.99
C THR A 268 0.60 3.24 -14.70
N LEU A 269 0.89 2.19 -15.47
CA LEU A 269 2.20 1.98 -16.09
C LEU A 269 2.28 2.41 -17.56
N ALA A 270 1.16 2.47 -18.28
CA ALA A 270 1.14 2.78 -19.71
C ALA A 270 -0.13 3.54 -20.10
N SER A 271 -0.15 4.86 -19.86
CA SER A 271 -1.29 5.73 -20.17
C SER A 271 -1.74 5.68 -21.63
N SER A 272 -0.82 5.42 -22.57
CA SER A 272 -1.11 5.25 -24.00
C SER A 272 -1.95 4.01 -24.32
N LEU A 273 -1.97 3.00 -23.44
CA LEU A 273 -2.76 1.77 -23.62
C LEU A 273 -4.15 1.86 -22.99
N VAL A 274 -4.41 2.89 -22.18
CA VAL A 274 -5.71 3.13 -21.53
C VAL A 274 -6.88 3.09 -22.52
N PRO A 275 -6.89 3.85 -23.63
CA PRO A 275 -8.01 3.84 -24.55
C PRO A 275 -8.21 2.49 -25.25
N LEU A 276 -7.15 1.68 -25.38
CA LEU A 276 -7.20 0.40 -26.08
C LEU A 276 -7.63 -0.76 -25.16
N LEU A 277 -7.26 -0.75 -23.88
CA LEU A 277 -7.39 -1.94 -23.03
C LEU A 277 -8.27 -1.78 -21.80
N VAL A 278 -8.43 -0.58 -21.25
CA VAL A 278 -9.13 -0.44 -19.96
C VAL A 278 -10.61 -0.79 -20.11
N ALA A 279 -11.30 -0.27 -21.14
CA ALA A 279 -12.70 -0.62 -21.38
C ALA A 279 -12.91 -2.12 -21.66
N PRO A 280 -12.12 -2.79 -22.54
CA PRO A 280 -12.20 -4.24 -22.73
C PRO A 280 -11.96 -5.08 -21.46
N LEU A 281 -11.00 -4.67 -20.62
CA LEU A 281 -10.68 -5.35 -19.37
C LEU A 281 -11.81 -5.20 -18.35
N LEU A 282 -12.39 -4.01 -18.23
CA LEU A 282 -13.52 -3.74 -17.35
C LEU A 282 -14.78 -4.49 -17.81
N ALA A 283 -15.01 -4.63 -19.12
CA ALA A 283 -16.10 -5.43 -19.65
C ALA A 283 -15.99 -6.90 -19.24
N GLY A 284 -14.81 -7.51 -19.42
CA GLY A 284 -14.53 -8.88 -18.98
C GLY A 284 -14.67 -9.05 -17.46
N ALA A 285 -14.15 -8.09 -16.68
CA ALA A 285 -14.32 -8.07 -15.23
C ALA A 285 -15.81 -8.00 -14.82
N ALA A 286 -16.60 -7.14 -15.46
CA ALA A 286 -18.02 -6.97 -15.16
C ALA A 286 -18.81 -8.26 -15.43
N VAL A 287 -18.52 -8.96 -16.53
CA VAL A 287 -19.13 -10.27 -16.83
C VAL A 287 -18.77 -11.30 -15.75
N MET A 288 -17.50 -11.40 -15.37
CA MET A 288 -17.06 -12.33 -14.31
C MET A 288 -17.71 -12.00 -12.97
N ILE A 289 -17.80 -10.72 -12.58
CA ILE A 289 -18.46 -10.28 -11.35
C ILE A 289 -19.94 -10.63 -11.38
N GLY A 290 -20.64 -10.30 -12.47
CA GLY A 290 -22.06 -10.58 -12.63
C GLY A 290 -22.36 -12.08 -12.55
N TYR A 291 -21.54 -12.89 -13.21
CA TYR A 291 -21.70 -14.34 -13.19
C TYR A 291 -21.35 -14.97 -11.84
N ALA A 292 -20.29 -14.51 -11.19
CA ALA A 292 -19.96 -14.93 -9.82
C ALA A 292 -21.10 -14.59 -8.85
N ALA A 293 -21.66 -13.38 -8.94
CA ALA A 293 -22.79 -12.96 -8.10
C ALA A 293 -24.06 -13.79 -8.37
N PHE A 294 -24.32 -14.15 -9.62
CA PHE A 294 -25.41 -15.05 -9.99
C PHE A 294 -25.23 -16.44 -9.35
N LEU A 295 -24.01 -17.01 -9.40
CA LEU A 295 -23.70 -18.30 -8.77
C LEU A 295 -23.81 -18.26 -7.24
N ALA A 296 -23.28 -17.20 -6.62
CA ALA A 296 -23.32 -17.03 -5.17
C ALA A 296 -24.75 -16.92 -4.62
N ARG A 297 -25.69 -16.41 -5.43
CA ARG A 297 -27.12 -16.37 -5.06
C ARG A 297 -27.79 -17.75 -5.07
N ARG A 298 -27.23 -18.74 -5.77
CA ARG A 298 -27.80 -20.10 -5.89
C ARG A 298 -27.18 -21.09 -4.90
N GLY A 299 -25.95 -20.86 -4.45
CA GLY A 299 -25.24 -21.71 -3.50
C GLY A 299 -24.96 -21.02 -2.17
N ALA A 300 -25.84 -21.19 -1.18
CA ALA A 300 -25.58 -20.79 0.20
C ALA A 300 -24.83 -21.91 0.93
N ALA A 301 -23.55 -22.11 0.63
CA ALA A 301 -22.71 -23.05 1.36
C ALA A 301 -22.04 -22.37 2.57
N SER A 302 -22.04 -23.05 3.72
CA SER A 302 -21.35 -22.65 4.94
C SER A 302 -19.83 -22.70 4.75
N HIS A 303 -19.16 -21.73 5.37
CA HIS A 303 -17.75 -21.42 5.14
C HIS A 303 -16.88 -21.94 6.29
N PRO A 304 -15.90 -22.82 6.06
CA PRO A 304 -14.77 -22.94 6.97
C PRO A 304 -13.86 -21.71 6.78
N GLU A 305 -13.38 -21.11 7.86
CA GLU A 305 -12.41 -20.00 7.76
C GLU A 305 -11.17 -20.45 6.96
N GLN A 306 -11.00 -19.90 5.76
CA GLN A 306 -9.73 -20.05 5.05
C GLN A 306 -8.65 -19.27 5.81
N ARG A 307 -7.56 -19.96 6.16
CA ARG A 307 -6.31 -19.32 6.56
C ARG A 307 -5.76 -18.57 5.35
N HIS A 308 -6.09 -17.28 5.26
CA HIS A 308 -5.52 -16.39 4.27
C HIS A 308 -4.02 -16.29 4.53
N LYS A 309 -3.21 -16.98 3.71
CA LYS A 309 -1.76 -16.82 3.73
C LYS A 309 -1.45 -15.38 3.32
N ASN A 310 -0.51 -14.77 4.03
CA ASN A 310 -0.05 -13.44 3.71
C ASN A 310 0.63 -13.46 2.34
N PRO A 311 0.23 -12.60 1.38
CA PRO A 311 0.83 -12.54 0.04
C PRO A 311 2.33 -12.24 0.07
N PHE A 312 2.83 -11.57 1.12
CA PHE A 312 4.22 -11.13 1.23
C PHE A 312 4.98 -11.97 2.27
N GLU A 313 5.44 -13.13 1.83
CA GLU A 313 6.58 -13.81 2.44
C GLU A 313 7.79 -13.60 1.54
N LEU A 314 8.99 -13.46 2.12
CA LEU A 314 10.22 -13.16 1.37
C LEU A 314 10.42 -14.13 0.19
N ASP A 315 10.07 -15.41 0.38
CA ASP A 315 10.09 -16.46 -0.66
C ASP A 315 9.16 -16.13 -1.84
N SER A 316 7.91 -15.72 -1.57
CA SER A 316 6.95 -15.34 -2.63
C SER A 316 7.43 -14.15 -3.45
N VAL A 317 8.05 -13.16 -2.80
CA VAL A 317 8.59 -11.97 -3.48
C VAL A 317 9.74 -12.35 -4.40
N VAL A 318 10.66 -13.18 -3.92
CA VAL A 318 11.80 -13.67 -4.70
C VAL A 318 11.31 -14.49 -5.89
N ARG A 319 10.34 -15.39 -5.70
CA ARG A 319 9.75 -16.17 -6.80
C ARG A 319 9.09 -15.29 -7.85
N MET A 320 8.33 -14.27 -7.42
CA MET A 320 7.69 -13.32 -8.32
C MET A 320 8.73 -12.52 -9.11
N ALA A 321 9.79 -12.05 -8.44
CA ALA A 321 10.89 -11.33 -9.09
C ALA A 321 11.61 -12.22 -10.12
N LEU A 322 11.92 -13.47 -9.76
CA LEU A 322 12.55 -14.43 -10.67
C LEU A 322 11.66 -14.74 -11.88
N LEU A 323 10.36 -14.92 -11.66
CA LEU A 323 9.40 -15.15 -12.75
C LEU A 323 9.33 -13.95 -13.68
N LEU A 324 9.25 -12.72 -13.13
CA LEU A 324 9.27 -11.48 -13.91
C LEU A 324 10.56 -11.33 -14.72
N VAL A 325 11.72 -11.56 -14.11
CA VAL A 325 13.02 -11.50 -14.81
C VAL A 325 13.09 -12.55 -15.92
N GLY A 326 12.68 -13.79 -15.64
CA GLY A 326 12.71 -14.87 -16.62
C GLY A 326 11.78 -14.62 -17.80
N VAL A 327 10.55 -14.19 -17.53
CA VAL A 327 9.57 -13.82 -18.57
C VAL A 327 10.06 -12.63 -19.40
N ALA A 328 10.58 -11.59 -18.74
CA ALA A 328 11.13 -10.42 -19.43
C ALA A 328 12.31 -10.79 -20.33
N PHE A 329 13.20 -11.66 -19.85
CA PHE A 329 14.33 -12.17 -20.64
C PHE A 329 13.86 -12.89 -21.89
N LEU A 330 12.92 -13.84 -21.74
CA LEU A 330 12.37 -14.59 -22.87
C LEU A 330 11.65 -13.68 -23.85
N ALA A 331 10.84 -12.73 -23.37
CA ALA A 331 10.10 -11.79 -24.19
C ALA A 331 11.05 -10.92 -25.02
N GLN A 332 12.12 -10.43 -24.40
CA GLN A 332 13.12 -9.61 -25.07
C GLN A 332 13.92 -10.41 -26.10
N ALA A 333 14.33 -11.64 -25.76
CA ALA A 333 15.02 -12.53 -26.68
C ALA A 333 14.17 -12.83 -27.93
N ALA A 334 12.90 -13.22 -27.77
CA ALA A 334 12.08 -13.52 -28.94
C ALA A 334 11.62 -12.29 -29.70
N SER A 335 11.43 -11.15 -29.04
CA SER A 335 11.17 -9.90 -29.75
C SER A 335 12.34 -9.55 -30.69
N GLN A 336 13.59 -9.80 -30.28
CA GLN A 336 14.75 -9.61 -31.16
C GLN A 336 14.84 -10.63 -32.30
N PHE A 337 14.59 -11.93 -32.03
CA PHE A 337 14.75 -12.97 -33.04
C PHE A 337 13.55 -13.14 -33.99
N PHE A 338 12.34 -12.91 -33.49
CA PHE A 338 11.09 -13.22 -34.19
C PHE A 338 10.14 -12.00 -34.31
N GLY A 339 10.59 -10.80 -33.91
CA GLY A 339 9.80 -9.58 -34.00
C GLY A 339 8.51 -9.64 -33.18
N ASP A 340 7.45 -9.00 -33.69
CA ASP A 340 6.14 -8.93 -33.02
C ASP A 340 5.53 -10.32 -32.78
N ALA A 341 5.72 -11.27 -33.71
CA ALA A 341 5.22 -12.63 -33.56
C ALA A 341 5.89 -13.36 -32.37
N GLY A 342 7.18 -13.12 -32.13
CA GLY A 342 7.89 -13.62 -30.96
C GLY A 342 7.36 -13.07 -29.65
N LEU A 343 7.05 -11.78 -29.63
CA LEU A 343 6.45 -11.13 -28.45
C LEU A 343 5.08 -11.73 -28.14
N LEU A 344 4.20 -11.88 -29.13
CA LEU A 344 2.88 -12.48 -28.93
C LEU A 344 2.97 -13.92 -28.41
N ALA A 345 3.89 -14.73 -28.94
CA ALA A 345 4.10 -16.10 -28.49
C ALA A 345 4.54 -16.17 -27.02
N ILE A 346 5.49 -15.33 -26.59
CA ILE A 346 5.89 -15.31 -25.17
C ILE A 346 4.86 -14.66 -24.28
N SER A 347 4.12 -13.65 -24.74
CA SER A 347 2.99 -13.13 -23.98
C SER A 347 1.95 -14.22 -23.74
N ALA A 348 1.67 -15.08 -24.73
CA ALA A 348 0.82 -16.25 -24.57
C ALA A 348 1.39 -17.21 -23.52
N LEU A 349 2.66 -17.61 -23.64
CA LEU A 349 3.31 -18.55 -22.70
C LEU A 349 3.38 -18.00 -21.28
N SER A 350 3.70 -16.72 -21.13
CA SER A 350 3.80 -16.04 -19.83
C SER A 350 2.42 -15.90 -19.19
N GLY A 351 1.40 -15.61 -20.00
CA GLY A 351 0.01 -15.57 -19.59
C GLY A 351 -0.50 -16.88 -18.99
N LEU A 352 0.03 -18.05 -19.40
CA LEU A 352 -0.32 -19.34 -18.79
C LEU A 352 0.05 -19.40 -17.30
N ALA A 353 1.12 -18.70 -16.91
CA ALA A 353 1.58 -18.61 -15.53
C ALA A 353 0.91 -17.45 -14.80
N ASP A 354 1.11 -16.22 -15.30
CA ASP A 354 0.52 -15.01 -14.75
C ASP A 354 0.40 -13.88 -15.79
N VAL A 355 -0.79 -13.30 -15.90
CA VAL A 355 -1.04 -12.14 -16.77
C VAL A 355 -0.38 -10.87 -16.24
N ASP A 356 -0.19 -10.75 -14.92
CA ASP A 356 0.43 -9.58 -14.31
C ASP A 356 1.88 -9.45 -14.78
N ALA A 357 2.61 -10.58 -14.81
CA ALA A 357 3.99 -10.62 -15.26
C ALA A 357 4.15 -10.28 -16.75
N ALA A 358 3.25 -10.79 -17.58
CA ALA A 358 3.21 -10.46 -19.00
C ALA A 358 2.90 -8.97 -19.22
N THR A 359 1.91 -8.43 -18.49
CA THR A 359 1.49 -7.02 -18.60
C THR A 359 2.63 -6.09 -18.23
N VAL A 360 3.26 -6.34 -17.08
CA VAL A 360 4.41 -5.60 -16.57
C VAL A 360 5.58 -5.62 -17.56
N THR A 361 5.86 -6.77 -18.15
CA THR A 361 6.94 -6.93 -19.12
C THR A 361 6.68 -6.11 -20.38
N VAL A 362 5.46 -6.19 -20.92
CA VAL A 362 5.07 -5.46 -22.13
C VAL A 362 5.05 -3.94 -21.89
N THR A 363 4.52 -3.48 -20.74
CA THR A 363 4.51 -2.05 -20.41
C THR A 363 5.93 -1.50 -20.23
N GLY A 364 6.86 -2.29 -19.68
CA GLY A 364 8.27 -1.93 -19.55
C GLY A 364 9.01 -1.76 -20.88
N MET A 365 8.45 -2.25 -21.99
CA MET A 365 9.02 -2.15 -23.34
C MET A 365 8.33 -1.10 -24.23
N MET A 366 7.41 -0.29 -23.67
CA MET A 366 6.64 0.72 -24.42
C MET A 366 7.49 1.75 -25.16
N ASP A 367 8.72 2.01 -24.70
CA ASP A 367 9.68 2.90 -25.39
C ASP A 367 10.07 2.41 -26.80
N ARG A 368 9.82 1.12 -27.11
CA ARG A 368 10.26 0.46 -28.34
C ARG A 368 9.13 -0.26 -29.09
N LEU A 369 7.89 -0.20 -28.58
CA LEU A 369 6.74 -0.93 -29.10
C LEU A 369 5.62 0.00 -29.48
N ALA A 370 4.98 -0.26 -30.62
CA ALA A 370 3.74 0.40 -30.99
C ALA A 370 2.64 0.04 -29.96
N PRO A 371 1.81 1.01 -29.53
CA PRO A 371 0.74 0.78 -28.56
C PRO A 371 -0.21 -0.37 -28.96
N GLN A 372 -0.45 -0.55 -30.26
CA GLN A 372 -1.31 -1.61 -30.80
C GLN A 372 -0.71 -3.00 -30.57
N VAL A 373 0.60 -3.17 -30.82
CA VAL A 373 1.30 -4.45 -30.61
C VAL A 373 1.37 -4.78 -29.13
N ALA A 374 1.65 -3.78 -28.28
CA ALA A 374 1.61 -3.95 -26.83
C ALA A 374 0.21 -4.32 -26.32
N ALA A 375 -0.84 -3.70 -26.85
CA ALA A 375 -2.22 -4.05 -26.50
C ALA A 375 -2.57 -5.49 -26.89
N GLN A 376 -2.18 -5.92 -28.09
CA GLN A 376 -2.37 -7.30 -28.55
C GLN A 376 -1.61 -8.30 -27.69
N ALA A 377 -0.36 -8.01 -27.34
CA ALA A 377 0.46 -8.87 -26.48
C ALA A 377 -0.20 -9.08 -25.10
N ILE A 378 -0.68 -8.01 -24.47
CA ILE A 378 -1.40 -8.10 -23.18
C ILE A 378 -2.72 -8.86 -23.33
N ALA A 379 -3.48 -8.61 -24.40
CA ALA A 379 -4.72 -9.33 -24.67
C ALA A 379 -4.48 -10.84 -24.87
N VAL A 380 -3.45 -11.21 -25.62
CA VAL A 380 -3.05 -12.62 -25.82
C VAL A 380 -2.64 -13.27 -24.50
N ALA A 381 -1.86 -12.58 -23.66
CA ALA A 381 -1.50 -13.07 -22.34
C ALA A 381 -2.74 -13.28 -21.44
N LEU A 382 -3.69 -12.35 -21.48
CA LEU A 382 -4.94 -12.44 -20.74
C LEU A 382 -5.79 -13.64 -21.19
N PHE A 383 -6.00 -13.80 -22.50
CA PHE A 383 -6.77 -14.93 -23.03
C PHE A 383 -6.10 -16.26 -22.73
N SER A 384 -4.76 -16.32 -22.81
CA SER A 384 -3.98 -17.49 -22.41
C SER A 384 -4.17 -17.83 -20.92
N ASN A 385 -4.14 -16.83 -20.03
CA ASN A 385 -4.38 -17.01 -18.60
C ASN A 385 -5.80 -17.53 -18.29
N VAL A 386 -6.80 -16.97 -18.98
CA VAL A 386 -8.20 -17.40 -18.86
C VAL A 386 -8.36 -18.83 -19.35
N ALA A 387 -7.75 -19.19 -20.48
CA ALA A 387 -7.75 -20.54 -21.01
C ALA A 387 -7.06 -21.54 -20.07
N ALA A 388 -5.89 -21.19 -19.52
CA ALA A 388 -5.18 -22.02 -18.54
C ALA A 388 -6.04 -22.33 -17.33
N LYS A 389 -6.75 -21.33 -16.78
CA LYS A 389 -7.66 -21.51 -15.65
C LYS A 389 -8.86 -22.39 -15.98
N ALA A 390 -9.42 -22.28 -17.19
CA ALA A 390 -10.47 -23.18 -17.66
C ALA A 390 -9.96 -24.62 -17.77
N VAL A 391 -8.72 -24.83 -18.24
CA VAL A 391 -8.07 -26.15 -18.29
C VAL A 391 -7.84 -26.70 -16.88
N TYR A 392 -7.28 -25.92 -15.95
CA TYR A 392 -7.10 -26.35 -14.56
C TYR A 392 -8.43 -26.76 -13.91
N ALA A 393 -9.49 -26.00 -14.17
CA ALA A 393 -10.84 -26.32 -13.69
C ALA A 393 -11.40 -27.61 -14.33
N ALA A 394 -11.15 -27.83 -15.62
CA ALA A 394 -11.58 -29.03 -16.32
C ALA A 394 -10.87 -30.30 -15.82
N VAL A 395 -9.58 -30.20 -15.51
CA VAL A 395 -8.76 -31.34 -15.06
C VAL A 395 -8.98 -31.67 -13.58
N LEU A 396 -9.11 -30.64 -12.73
CA LEU A 396 -9.10 -30.82 -11.27
C LEU A 396 -10.47 -30.68 -10.61
N GLY A 397 -11.46 -30.11 -11.32
CA GLY A 397 -12.76 -29.74 -10.76
C GLY A 397 -13.86 -30.77 -10.99
N SER A 398 -14.90 -30.71 -10.16
CA SER A 398 -16.14 -31.48 -10.38
C SER A 398 -16.93 -30.96 -11.58
N ALA A 399 -17.85 -31.77 -12.10
CA ALA A 399 -18.70 -31.42 -13.24
C ALA A 399 -19.37 -30.02 -13.15
N PRO A 400 -20.02 -29.63 -12.03
CA PRO A 400 -20.58 -28.29 -11.92
C PRO A 400 -19.48 -27.21 -11.93
N PHE A 401 -18.37 -27.42 -11.24
CA PHE A 401 -17.28 -26.43 -11.19
C PHE A 401 -16.68 -26.16 -12.58
N ARG A 402 -16.32 -27.22 -13.31
CA ARG A 402 -15.69 -27.08 -14.64
C ARG A 402 -16.62 -26.43 -15.67
N LEU A 403 -17.92 -26.73 -15.62
CA LEU A 403 -18.90 -26.12 -16.53
C LEU A 403 -18.99 -24.60 -16.29
N HIS A 404 -19.16 -24.19 -15.04
CA HIS A 404 -19.31 -22.77 -14.71
C HIS A 404 -18.02 -22.00 -14.96
N MET A 405 -16.86 -22.58 -14.67
CA MET A 405 -15.58 -21.93 -14.99
C MET A 405 -15.38 -21.77 -16.50
N ALA A 406 -15.73 -22.77 -17.31
CA ALA A 406 -15.65 -22.68 -18.76
C ALA A 406 -16.61 -21.62 -19.32
N LEU A 407 -17.87 -21.60 -18.86
CA LEU A 407 -18.85 -20.59 -19.26
C LEU A 407 -18.40 -19.18 -18.89
N ALA A 408 -17.96 -18.97 -17.65
CA ALA A 408 -17.45 -17.67 -17.19
C ALA A 408 -16.26 -17.20 -18.04
N SER A 409 -15.31 -18.10 -18.29
CA SER A 409 -14.12 -17.83 -19.10
C SER A 409 -14.47 -17.46 -20.54
N LEU A 410 -15.39 -18.20 -21.16
CA LEU A 410 -15.85 -17.92 -22.53
C LEU A 410 -16.61 -16.60 -22.62
N MET A 411 -17.53 -16.33 -21.70
CA MET A 411 -18.30 -15.09 -21.69
C MET A 411 -17.39 -13.87 -21.45
N ALA A 412 -16.44 -13.98 -20.53
CA ALA A 412 -15.47 -12.92 -20.25
C ALA A 412 -14.56 -12.68 -21.46
N ALA A 413 -14.04 -13.75 -22.07
CA ALA A 413 -13.19 -13.65 -23.26
C ALA A 413 -13.96 -13.03 -24.44
N ALA A 414 -15.22 -13.43 -24.65
CA ALA A 414 -16.07 -12.88 -25.69
C ALA A 414 -16.38 -11.39 -25.45
N ALA A 415 -16.72 -11.00 -24.21
CA ALA A 415 -16.98 -9.60 -23.87
C ALA A 415 -15.73 -8.72 -24.05
N THR A 416 -14.58 -9.18 -23.56
CA THR A 416 -13.31 -8.48 -23.77
C THR A 416 -12.94 -8.40 -25.24
N GLY A 417 -13.05 -9.49 -26.00
CA GLY A 417 -12.76 -9.50 -27.43
C GLY A 417 -13.68 -8.58 -28.24
N ALA A 418 -14.99 -8.57 -27.93
CA ALA A 418 -15.95 -7.70 -28.59
C ALA A 418 -15.62 -6.21 -28.36
N VAL A 419 -15.41 -5.81 -27.10
CA VAL A 419 -15.06 -4.41 -26.81
C VAL A 419 -13.68 -4.05 -27.38
N LEU A 420 -12.72 -4.97 -27.34
CA LEU A 420 -11.40 -4.76 -27.94
C LEU A 420 -11.51 -4.48 -29.44
N SER A 421 -12.32 -5.25 -30.17
CA SER A 421 -12.54 -5.05 -31.61
C SER A 421 -13.13 -3.68 -31.95
N LEU A 422 -13.99 -3.12 -31.07
CA LEU A 422 -14.58 -1.78 -31.21
C LEU A 422 -13.59 -0.65 -30.90
N THR A 423 -12.55 -0.93 -30.11
CA THR A 423 -11.51 0.06 -29.76
C THR A 423 -10.33 0.06 -30.73
N THR A 424 -10.17 -0.99 -31.53
CA THR A 424 -9.06 -1.16 -32.49
C THR A 424 -9.46 -0.99 -33.95
N GLY A 425 -10.76 -0.98 -34.26
CA GLY A 425 -11.31 -0.66 -35.58
C GLY A 425 -11.73 0.80 -35.65
#